data_AF-A0A7S2B6U1-F1
#
_entry.id   AF-A0A7S2B6U1-F1
#
_cell.length_a   1.000
_cell.length_b   1.000
_cell.length_c   1.000
_cell.angle_alpha   90.00
_cell.angle_beta   90.00
_cell.angle_gamma   90.00
#
_symmetry.space_group_name_H-M   'P 1'
#
loop_
_entity.id
_entity.type
_entity.pdbx_description
1 polymer ?
#
loop_
_entity_poly.entity_id
_entity_poly.type
_entity_poly.pdbx_seq_one_letter_code
_entity_poly.pdbx_strand_id
1 'polypeptide(L)'
;VVRPALAPLAASDCDARCRAATTMDHGSNVTPIKAGPMAELMAARAAAEESGGMPPTPEMQVTHEEMKAARVPLLFRDYCAHILIPLNECRVKTWYSMWNCSELRHAYEKCQYDEYNRRVAIAAYEKQQAAEE
;
A
#
# COMPACT_ATOMS: atom_id res chain seq x y z
N VAL A 1 21.04 -57.91 -11.02
CA VAL A 1 20.83 -58.16 -9.58
C VAL A 1 22.05 -57.58 -8.88
N VAL A 2 22.01 -56.40 -8.25
CA VAL A 2 21.35 -56.06 -6.98
C VAL A 2 21.03 -54.55 -6.99
N ARG A 3 19.77 -54.16 -6.71
CA ARG A 3 19.40 -52.76 -6.38
C ARG A 3 19.86 -52.49 -4.93
N PRO A 4 20.52 -51.37 -4.61
CA PRO A 4 20.70 -51.02 -3.21
C PRO A 4 19.33 -50.64 -2.62
N ALA A 5 19.07 -51.17 -1.43
CA ALA A 5 17.82 -51.04 -0.69
C ALA A 5 17.51 -49.57 -0.36
N LEU A 6 16.25 -49.17 -0.57
CA LEU A 6 15.71 -47.98 0.08
C LEU A 6 15.69 -48.21 1.59
N ALA A 7 16.40 -47.37 2.35
CA ALA A 7 16.12 -47.22 3.77
C ALA A 7 14.82 -46.41 3.95
N PRO A 8 13.96 -46.77 4.93
CA PRO A 8 12.75 -45.99 5.20
C PRO A 8 13.16 -44.73 5.97
N LEU A 9 12.97 -43.56 5.36
CA LEU A 9 13.00 -42.31 6.11
C LEU A 9 11.74 -42.28 6.99
N ALA A 10 11.96 -42.37 8.30
CA ALA A 10 10.95 -42.28 9.33
C ALA A 10 10.09 -41.02 9.17
N ALA A 11 8.78 -41.20 9.29
CA ALA A 11 7.76 -40.16 9.18
C ALA A 11 7.66 -39.29 10.45
N SER A 12 8.77 -38.73 10.94
CA SER A 12 8.76 -37.96 12.21
C SER A 12 9.47 -36.60 12.19
N ASP A 13 9.95 -36.10 11.05
CA ASP A 13 10.58 -34.76 10.97
C ASP A 13 9.95 -33.87 9.88
N CYS A 14 8.62 -33.77 9.90
CA CYS A 14 7.85 -32.93 8.96
C CYS A 14 7.41 -31.59 9.56
N ASP A 15 8.07 -31.03 10.58
CA ASP A 15 7.62 -29.79 11.23
C ASP A 15 8.56 -28.58 11.11
N ALA A 16 9.83 -28.76 10.71
CA ALA A 16 10.76 -27.63 10.56
C ALA A 16 10.93 -27.14 9.11
N ARG A 17 10.72 -28.01 8.10
CA ARG A 17 10.88 -27.66 6.67
C ARG A 17 9.56 -27.37 5.94
N CYS A 18 8.41 -27.74 6.52
CA CYS A 18 7.09 -27.34 5.98
C CYS A 18 6.63 -25.96 6.46
N ARG A 19 7.10 -25.43 7.60
CA ARG A 19 6.84 -24.03 7.99
C ARG A 19 7.62 -23.00 7.18
N ALA A 20 8.67 -23.42 6.48
CA ALA A 20 9.45 -22.54 5.60
C ALA A 20 8.91 -22.51 4.16
N ALA A 21 7.83 -23.24 3.85
CA ALA A 21 7.32 -23.44 2.49
C ALA A 21 5.94 -22.80 2.23
N THR A 22 5.61 -21.70 2.91
CA THR A 22 4.48 -20.81 2.53
C THR A 22 4.94 -19.39 2.19
N THR A 23 6.03 -19.29 1.43
CA THR A 23 6.28 -18.12 0.59
C THR A 23 6.56 -18.62 -0.82
N MET A 24 5.49 -18.91 -1.56
CA MET A 24 5.60 -19.01 -3.02
C MET A 24 5.81 -17.59 -3.53
N ASP A 25 7.08 -17.27 -3.80
CA ASP A 25 7.53 -16.01 -4.35
C ASP A 25 7.14 -15.96 -5.84
N HIS A 26 5.90 -15.56 -6.11
CA HIS A 26 5.51 -15.13 -7.45
C HIS A 26 6.06 -13.72 -7.63
N GLY A 27 7.20 -13.62 -8.35
CA GLY A 27 7.94 -12.39 -8.63
C GLY A 27 7.11 -11.24 -9.19
N SER A 28 6.37 -10.59 -8.31
CA SER A 28 5.80 -9.27 -8.45
C SER A 28 6.44 -8.44 -7.36
N ASN A 29 7.17 -7.41 -7.75
CA ASN A 29 7.76 -6.42 -6.86
C ASN A 29 6.67 -5.50 -6.28
N VAL A 30 5.65 -6.11 -5.68
CA VAL A 30 4.68 -5.47 -4.80
C VAL A 30 5.10 -5.93 -3.41
N THR A 31 5.48 -4.97 -2.58
CA THR A 31 5.90 -5.14 -1.19
C THR A 31 5.15 -6.27 -0.47
N PRO A 32 5.83 -7.06 0.39
CA PRO A 32 5.15 -8.09 1.16
C PRO A 32 3.97 -7.47 1.89
N ILE A 33 2.80 -8.11 1.84
CA ILE A 33 1.72 -7.82 2.79
C ILE A 33 2.32 -8.15 4.15
N LYS A 34 2.85 -7.13 4.82
CA LYS A 34 3.48 -7.24 6.12
C LYS A 34 2.50 -7.99 7.02
N ALA A 35 2.98 -8.95 7.80
CA ALA A 35 2.25 -9.44 8.95
C ALA A 35 2.03 -8.26 9.90
N GLY A 36 0.88 -7.59 9.76
CA GLY A 36 0.61 -6.37 10.52
C GLY A 36 -0.53 -5.45 10.07
N PRO A 37 -1.47 -5.80 9.16
CA PRO A 37 -2.52 -4.84 8.80
C PRO A 37 -3.42 -4.51 9.99
N MET A 38 -3.62 -5.47 10.91
CA MET A 38 -4.42 -5.24 12.11
C MET A 38 -3.67 -4.48 13.20
N ALA A 39 -2.35 -4.69 13.33
CA ALA A 39 -1.56 -3.95 14.32
C ALA A 39 -1.41 -2.47 13.92
N GLU A 40 -1.20 -2.21 12.63
CA GLU A 40 -1.14 -0.85 12.07
C GLU A 40 -2.51 -0.16 12.12
N LEU A 41 -3.61 -0.91 11.88
CA LEU A 41 -4.98 -0.38 12.01
C LEU A 41 -5.41 -0.17 13.48
N MET A 42 -4.94 -1.00 14.42
CA MET A 42 -5.14 -0.77 15.86
C MET A 42 -4.34 0.44 16.36
N ALA A 43 -3.10 0.62 15.89
CA ALA A 43 -2.31 1.81 16.17
C ALA A 43 -2.96 3.07 15.58
N ALA A 44 -3.51 3.00 14.36
CA ALA A 44 -4.25 4.11 13.76
C ALA A 44 -5.54 4.45 14.51
N ARG A 45 -6.25 3.46 15.06
CA ARG A 45 -7.42 3.68 15.94
C ARG A 45 -7.02 4.31 17.28
N ALA A 46 -5.94 3.84 17.89
CA ALA A 46 -5.38 4.44 19.10
C ALA A 46 -4.94 5.89 18.86
N ALA A 47 -4.29 6.18 17.72
CA ALA A 47 -3.91 7.53 17.31
C ALA A 47 -5.14 8.41 17.01
N ALA A 48 -6.21 7.86 16.45
CA ALA A 48 -7.47 8.57 16.24
C ALA A 48 -8.18 8.90 17.57
N GLU A 49 -8.11 8.00 18.56
CA GLU A 49 -8.60 8.27 19.92
C GLU A 49 -7.74 9.33 20.64
N GLU A 50 -6.42 9.29 20.48
CA GLU A 50 -5.50 10.27 21.08
C GLU A 50 -5.65 11.68 20.48
N SER A 51 -5.95 11.76 19.18
CA SER A 51 -6.13 13.04 18.46
C SER A 51 -7.54 13.63 18.57
N GLY A 52 -8.39 13.10 19.45
CA GLY A 52 -9.77 13.56 19.62
C GLY A 52 -10.62 13.40 18.36
N GLY A 53 -10.25 12.45 17.49
CA GLY A 53 -10.91 12.15 16.24
C GLY A 53 -10.19 12.61 14.97
N MET A 54 -9.35 13.66 15.00
CA MET A 54 -8.74 14.18 13.78
C MET A 54 -7.84 13.14 13.07
N PRO A 55 -8.06 12.80 11.78
CA PRO A 55 -7.22 11.82 11.11
C PRO A 55 -5.77 12.34 11.00
N PRO A 56 -4.76 11.48 11.22
CA PRO A 56 -3.35 11.87 11.16
C PRO A 56 -2.98 12.34 9.76
N THR A 57 -2.15 13.37 9.68
CA THR A 57 -1.62 13.87 8.39
C THR A 57 -0.70 12.82 7.76
N PRO A 58 -0.97 12.39 6.51
CA PRO A 58 -0.08 11.47 5.82
C PRO A 58 1.26 12.13 5.51
N GLU A 59 2.33 11.34 5.46
CA GLU A 59 3.66 11.82 5.09
C GLU A 59 3.75 12.05 3.57
N MET A 60 4.29 13.20 3.15
CA MET A 60 4.57 13.48 1.74
C MET A 60 5.78 12.66 1.27
N GLN A 61 5.55 11.71 0.37
CA GLN A 61 6.61 10.83 -0.14
C GLN A 61 7.45 11.43 -1.28
N VAL A 62 7.03 12.57 -1.85
CA VAL A 62 7.71 13.23 -2.98
C VAL A 62 8.06 14.65 -2.62
N THR A 63 9.25 15.10 -3.03
CA THR A 63 9.67 16.49 -2.87
C THR A 63 8.99 17.41 -3.90
N HIS A 64 8.91 18.71 -3.59
CA HIS A 64 8.37 19.69 -4.52
C HIS A 64 9.17 19.83 -5.82
N GLU A 65 10.49 19.61 -5.77
CA GLU A 65 11.38 19.71 -6.92
C GLU A 65 11.12 18.57 -7.92
N GLU A 66 10.92 17.35 -7.43
CA GLU A 66 10.58 16.18 -8.24
C GLU A 66 9.22 16.35 -8.93
N MET A 67 8.19 16.86 -8.22
CA MET A 67 6.88 17.16 -8.82
C MET A 67 6.97 18.22 -9.92
N LYS A 68 7.86 19.22 -9.74
CA LYS A 68 8.12 20.26 -10.74
C LYS A 68 8.85 19.68 -11.96
N ALA A 69 9.84 18.82 -11.75
CA ALA A 69 10.57 18.14 -12.81
C ALA A 69 9.65 17.26 -13.67
N ALA A 70 8.75 16.52 -13.02
CA ALA A 70 7.73 15.70 -13.68
C ALA A 70 6.56 16.50 -14.29
N ARG A 71 6.58 17.84 -14.19
CA ARG A 71 5.55 18.75 -14.72
C ARG A 71 4.13 18.41 -14.25
N VAL A 72 3.99 18.01 -12.98
CA VAL A 72 2.66 17.73 -12.40
C VAL A 72 1.88 19.05 -12.26
N PRO A 73 0.64 19.14 -12.78
CA PRO A 73 -0.18 20.35 -12.64
C PRO A 73 -0.58 20.55 -11.18
N LEU A 74 -0.83 21.80 -10.79
CA LEU A 74 -1.09 22.20 -9.39
C LEU A 74 -2.24 21.41 -8.75
N LEU A 75 -3.25 21.07 -9.53
CA LEU A 75 -4.44 20.34 -9.07
C LEU A 75 -4.14 18.92 -8.58
N PHE A 76 -3.04 18.30 -9.01
CA PHE A 76 -2.70 16.92 -8.67
C PHE A 76 -1.45 16.81 -7.80
N ARG A 77 -1.04 17.91 -7.15
CA ARG A 77 0.08 17.93 -6.20
C ARG A 77 -0.38 17.55 -4.78
N ASP A 78 -1.17 16.49 -4.68
CA ASP A 78 -1.63 15.91 -3.42
C ASP A 78 -0.61 14.89 -2.87
N TYR A 79 -0.88 14.34 -1.68
CA TYR A 79 -0.10 13.25 -1.09
C TYR A 79 0.07 12.04 -2.02
N CYS A 80 -0.85 11.84 -2.97
CA CYS A 80 -0.81 10.75 -3.95
C CYS A 80 0.13 10.98 -5.15
N ALA A 81 0.89 12.08 -5.20
CA ALA A 81 1.76 12.42 -6.33
C ALA A 81 2.86 11.36 -6.60
N HIS A 82 3.28 10.61 -5.58
CA HIS A 82 4.27 9.52 -5.70
C HIS A 82 3.83 8.41 -6.64
N ILE A 83 2.52 8.17 -6.79
CA ILE A 83 1.98 7.15 -7.72
C ILE A 83 1.71 7.77 -9.09
N LEU A 84 1.37 9.06 -9.14
CA LEU A 84 1.04 9.74 -10.39
C LEU A 84 2.24 9.90 -11.32
N ILE A 85 3.43 10.19 -10.78
CA ILE A 85 4.67 10.31 -11.55
C ILE A 85 4.97 9.01 -12.32
N PRO A 86 5.09 7.83 -11.69
CA PRO A 86 5.34 6.58 -12.40
C PRO A 86 4.17 6.17 -13.32
N LEU A 87 2.93 6.52 -12.97
CA LEU A 87 1.78 6.28 -13.85
C LEU A 87 1.89 7.07 -15.17
N ASN A 88 2.27 8.34 -15.11
CA ASN A 88 2.45 9.17 -16.31
C ASN A 88 3.62 8.67 -17.16
N GLU A 89 4.71 8.23 -16.54
CA GLU A 89 5.79 7.58 -17.27
C GLU A 89 5.36 6.28 -17.95
N CYS A 90 4.60 5.43 -17.25
CA CYS A 90 4.08 4.17 -17.81
C CYS A 90 3.19 4.44 -19.03
N ARG A 91 2.32 5.45 -18.96
CA ARG A 91 1.44 5.86 -20.07
C ARG A 91 2.23 6.28 -21.29
N VAL A 92 3.28 7.09 -21.12
CA VAL A 92 4.13 7.51 -22.25
C VAL A 92 4.92 6.35 -22.82
N LYS A 93 5.55 5.51 -21.96
CA LYS A 93 6.36 4.35 -22.38
C LYS A 93 5.54 3.32 -23.16
N THR A 94 4.28 3.10 -22.77
CA THR A 94 3.40 2.08 -23.35
C THR A 94 2.39 2.63 -24.37
N TRP A 95 2.58 3.88 -24.81
CA TRP A 95 1.69 4.56 -25.76
C TRP A 95 0.21 4.53 -25.34
N TYR A 96 -0.05 4.75 -24.05
CA TYR A 96 -1.38 4.81 -23.44
C TYR A 96 -2.20 3.51 -23.61
N SER A 97 -1.53 2.36 -23.66
CA SER A 97 -2.21 1.07 -23.62
C SER A 97 -3.05 0.91 -22.33
N MET A 98 -4.27 0.38 -22.47
CA MET A 98 -5.28 0.35 -21.41
C MET A 98 -4.95 -0.64 -20.28
N TRP A 99 -4.29 -1.75 -20.59
CA TRP A 99 -4.04 -2.85 -19.64
C TRP A 99 -2.64 -2.81 -19.02
N ASN A 100 -1.64 -2.21 -19.67
CA ASN A 100 -0.26 -2.28 -19.20
C ASN A 100 -0.01 -1.51 -17.89
N CYS A 101 -0.78 -0.45 -17.64
CA CYS A 101 -0.62 0.41 -16.46
C CYS A 101 -1.81 0.27 -15.48
N SER A 102 -2.54 -0.85 -15.50
CA SER A 102 -3.74 -1.06 -14.67
C SER A 102 -3.45 -0.95 -13.19
N GLU A 103 -2.38 -1.60 -12.71
CA GLU A 103 -2.02 -1.64 -11.30
C GLU A 103 -1.69 -0.26 -10.74
N LEU A 104 -0.89 0.52 -11.49
CA LEU A 104 -0.55 1.89 -11.11
C LEU A 104 -1.77 2.81 -11.13
N ARG A 105 -2.71 2.58 -12.06
CA ARG A 105 -3.97 3.32 -12.12
C ARG A 105 -4.83 3.03 -10.89
N HIS A 106 -5.04 1.76 -10.56
CA HIS A 106 -5.85 1.38 -9.39
C HIS A 106 -5.19 1.80 -8.07
N ALA A 107 -3.85 1.75 -7.98
CA ALA A 107 -3.12 2.26 -6.83
C ALA A 107 -3.35 3.78 -6.63
N TYR A 108 -3.32 4.56 -7.72
CA TYR A 108 -3.60 5.99 -7.67
C TYR A 108 -5.05 6.28 -7.27
N GLU A 109 -6.01 5.56 -7.85
CA GLU A 109 -7.44 5.69 -7.54
C GLU A 109 -7.73 5.35 -6.06
N LYS A 110 -7.11 4.28 -5.54
CA LYS A 110 -7.21 3.91 -4.12
C LYS A 110 -6.65 5.02 -3.21
N CYS A 111 -5.46 5.54 -3.54
CA CYS A 111 -4.86 6.62 -2.75
C CYS A 111 -5.78 7.86 -2.71
N GLN A 112 -6.35 8.25 -3.85
CA GLN A 112 -7.29 9.38 -3.91
C GLN A 112 -8.57 9.14 -3.10
N TYR A 113 -9.06 7.90 -3.10
CA TYR A 113 -10.21 7.52 -2.27
C TYR A 113 -9.89 7.63 -0.77
N ASP A 114 -8.71 7.17 -0.36
CA ASP A 114 -8.28 7.25 1.03
C ASP A 114 -8.09 8.71 1.49
N GLU A 115 -7.53 9.58 0.63
CA GLU A 115 -7.43 11.03 0.87
C GLU A 115 -8.81 11.70 0.95
N TYR A 116 -9.76 11.31 0.09
CA TYR A 116 -11.14 11.80 0.16
C TYR A 116 -11.79 11.44 1.49
N ASN A 117 -11.69 10.18 1.92
CA ASN A 117 -12.25 9.74 3.20
C ASN A 117 -11.63 10.49 4.39
N ARG A 118 -10.32 10.75 4.33
CA ARG A 118 -9.63 11.59 5.31
C ARG A 118 -10.21 13.00 5.34
N ARG A 119 -10.41 13.65 4.20
CA ARG A 119 -11.01 15.00 4.12
C ARG A 119 -12.45 15.03 4.63
N VAL A 120 -13.25 14.00 4.34
CA VAL A 120 -14.61 13.86 4.87
C VAL A 120 -14.59 13.72 6.39
N ALA A 121 -13.66 12.94 6.92
CA ALA A 121 -13.49 12.78 8.35
C ALA A 121 -13.13 14.12 9.00
N ILE A 122 -12.14 14.86 8.49
CA ILE A 122 -11.78 16.21 8.95
C ILE A 122 -13.01 17.13 9.00
N ALA A 123 -13.77 17.21 7.91
CA ALA A 123 -14.97 18.04 7.84
C ALA A 123 -16.07 17.58 8.82
N ALA A 124 -16.12 16.30 9.20
CA ALA A 124 -17.03 15.81 10.22
C ALA A 124 -16.60 16.23 11.63
N TYR A 125 -15.29 16.22 11.94
CA TYR A 125 -14.76 16.68 13.22
C TYR A 125 -14.96 18.19 13.41
N GLU A 126 -14.69 19.00 12.38
CA GLU A 126 -14.92 20.44 12.43
C GLU A 126 -16.39 20.79 12.69
N LYS A 127 -17.32 20.02 12.11
CA LYS A 127 -18.76 20.18 12.37
C LYS A 127 -19.17 19.81 13.78
N GLN A 128 -18.51 18.83 14.41
CA GLN A 128 -18.75 18.47 15.81
C GLN A 128 -18.27 19.60 16.73
N GLN A 129 -17.08 20.13 16.49
CA GLN A 129 -16.55 21.27 17.24
C GLN A 129 -17.46 22.50 17.13
N ALA A 130 -17.92 22.84 15.93
CA ALA A 130 -18.84 23.96 15.72
C ALA A 130 -20.27 23.75 16.29
N ALA A 131 -20.62 22.53 16.70
CA ALA A 131 -21.89 22.24 17.38
C ALA A 131 -21.75 22.23 18.90
N GLU A 132 -20.52 22.05 19.40
CA GLU A 132 -20.16 22.13 20.81
C GLU A 132 -19.86 23.56 21.26
N GLU A 133 -19.38 24.41 20.34
CA GLU A 133 -19.27 25.87 20.46
C GLU A 133 -20.62 26.60 20.26
#